data_AF-A0A537ZYI7-F1
#
_entry.id   AF-A0A537ZYI7-F1
#
_cell.length_a   1.000
_cell.length_b   1.000
_cell.length_c   1.000
_cell.angle_alpha   90.00
_cell.angle_beta   90.00
_cell.angle_gamma   90.00
#
_symmetry.space_group_name_H-M   'P 1'
#
loop_
_entity.id
_entity.type
_entity.pdbx_description
1 polymer ?
#
loop_
_entity_poly.entity_id
_entity_poly.type
_entity_poly.pdbx_seq_one_letter_code
_entity_poly.pdbx_strand_id
1 'polypeptide(L)'
;MLPEEGVQGGAGGGQGDRRRARRTTRPRRDDRRPGGLRGGHAGSGPTRGLEPDRKAACGADRGQRGARALRSVGAAGSAQRAPLGARDLGPGARRERGLKARRVKKLDRHEPLADNAARIVRVRLKEMRSFGPGALEPQRTGAQHDMRIAAKRLRYVLESTEFCLGRSAATARRRARDLQDLLGELHDCDVMLPRVEGHLAELREADAVAVRERAGEASDLDPRLAARASHRTSYRGLEMLIVYLQARRGLLFDRFREFWVEQERAGTWDRLERAVARRLRAARERRRAAKRAEQARHELEAAEREKSDAALRAASAAADLQAARRTVRGGIPRPGG
;
A
#
# COMPACT_ATOMS: atom_id res chain seq x y z
N MET A 1 -41.51 11.85 45.96
CA MET A 1 -41.85 10.79 46.94
C MET A 1 -42.68 9.74 46.22
N LEU A 2 -42.09 8.58 45.92
CA LEU A 2 -42.82 7.33 45.61
C LEU A 2 -43.31 6.72 46.94
N PRO A 3 -44.31 5.82 46.99
CA PRO A 3 -44.27 4.40 46.49
C PRO A 3 -45.56 3.99 45.71
N GLU A 4 -45.60 3.01 44.81
CA GLU A 4 -45.31 1.54 44.82
C GLU A 4 -46.38 0.64 45.48
N GLU A 5 -46.57 -0.54 44.83
CA GLU A 5 -47.29 -1.78 45.23
C GLU A 5 -48.82 -1.84 45.06
N GLY A 6 -49.50 -2.96 44.69
CA GLY A 6 -49.15 -4.36 44.38
C GLY A 6 -50.29 -5.02 43.54
N VAL A 7 -49.99 -5.99 42.65
CA VAL A 7 -50.06 -7.46 42.80
C VAL A 7 -51.46 -8.13 42.71
N GLN A 8 -51.61 -8.93 41.64
CA GLN A 8 -52.34 -10.21 41.42
C GLN A 8 -53.88 -10.35 41.42
N GLY A 9 -54.38 -10.96 40.34
CA GLY A 9 -55.45 -11.99 40.38
C GLY A 9 -56.43 -11.98 39.19
N GLY A 10 -56.54 -13.09 38.44
CA GLY A 10 -57.74 -13.37 37.62
C GLY A 10 -57.53 -14.18 36.33
N ALA A 11 -57.88 -15.47 36.36
CA ALA A 11 -57.90 -16.40 35.23
C ALA A 11 -59.10 -16.17 34.28
N GLY A 12 -58.98 -16.62 33.02
CA GLY A 12 -60.13 -16.76 32.11
C GLY A 12 -59.73 -17.08 30.67
N GLY A 13 -59.92 -18.33 30.26
CA GLY A 13 -59.66 -18.82 28.91
C GLY A 13 -60.70 -18.36 27.87
N GLY A 14 -60.33 -18.47 26.59
CA GLY A 14 -61.23 -18.16 25.47
C GLY A 14 -60.59 -18.44 24.13
N GLN A 15 -60.67 -19.70 23.69
CA GLN A 15 -60.29 -20.14 22.35
C GLN A 15 -61.45 -19.85 21.38
N GLY A 16 -61.21 -19.03 20.36
CA GLY A 16 -62.20 -18.64 19.36
C GLY A 16 -61.69 -18.93 17.95
N ASP A 17 -62.16 -20.03 17.38
CA ASP A 17 -61.87 -20.47 16.01
C ASP A 17 -63.11 -20.27 15.13
N ARG A 18 -63.01 -19.51 14.02
CA ARG A 18 -64.11 -19.26 13.06
C ARG A 18 -63.63 -19.16 11.60
N ARG A 19 -63.77 -20.30 10.89
CA ARG A 19 -64.43 -20.56 9.58
C ARG A 19 -64.41 -19.51 8.44
N ARG A 20 -63.94 -19.94 7.23
CA ARG A 20 -64.62 -20.05 5.89
C ARG A 20 -63.55 -20.27 4.78
N ALA A 21 -63.45 -21.41 4.06
CA ALA A 21 -64.19 -21.93 2.87
C ALA A 21 -64.13 -20.98 1.62
N ARG A 22 -63.80 -21.32 0.35
CA ARG A 22 -63.99 -22.48 -0.60
C ARG A 22 -63.04 -22.29 -1.83
N ARG A 23 -62.65 -23.26 -2.71
CA ARG A 23 -63.36 -23.91 -3.86
C ARG A 23 -62.36 -24.85 -4.61
N THR A 24 -62.61 -26.17 -4.71
CA THR A 24 -63.00 -27.03 -5.88
C THR A 24 -62.12 -27.07 -7.15
N THR A 25 -61.78 -28.29 -7.61
CA THR A 25 -60.88 -28.68 -8.74
C THR A 25 -61.54 -29.58 -9.80
N ARG A 26 -60.98 -29.53 -11.05
CA ARG A 26 -60.94 -30.51 -12.20
C ARG A 26 -62.05 -30.50 -13.28
N PRO A 27 -61.86 -31.06 -14.53
CA PRO A 27 -60.67 -31.52 -15.30
C PRO A 27 -60.67 -31.18 -16.85
N ARG A 28 -59.81 -31.88 -17.65
CA ARG A 28 -59.26 -31.74 -19.05
C ARG A 28 -60.13 -32.14 -20.28
N ARG A 29 -59.73 -31.70 -21.50
CA ARG A 29 -59.63 -32.39 -22.85
C ARG A 29 -59.15 -31.36 -23.92
N ASP A 30 -58.12 -31.53 -24.76
CA ASP A 30 -57.75 -32.43 -25.90
C ASP A 30 -58.16 -31.99 -27.33
N ASP A 31 -57.22 -32.24 -28.26
CA ASP A 31 -57.27 -32.37 -29.74
C ASP A 31 -57.20 -31.15 -30.70
N ARG A 32 -56.13 -31.07 -31.53
CA ARG A 32 -56.08 -31.60 -32.93
C ARG A 32 -54.73 -31.34 -33.67
N ARG A 33 -54.25 -32.38 -34.35
CA ARG A 33 -53.15 -32.56 -35.35
C ARG A 33 -53.66 -32.23 -36.81
N PRO A 34 -52.92 -32.28 -37.97
CA PRO A 34 -51.97 -33.37 -38.36
C PRO A 34 -50.86 -33.11 -39.43
N GLY A 35 -50.09 -34.20 -39.71
CA GLY A 35 -49.27 -34.48 -40.92
C GLY A 35 -47.76 -34.48 -40.64
N GLY A 36 -46.96 -35.56 -40.71
CA GLY A 36 -46.88 -36.72 -41.62
C GLY A 36 -45.54 -36.58 -42.36
N LEU A 37 -44.48 -37.36 -42.06
CA LEU A 37 -44.07 -38.55 -42.82
C LEU A 37 -42.92 -39.31 -42.08
N ARG A 38 -42.95 -40.65 -42.20
CA ARG A 38 -41.91 -41.64 -41.89
C ARG A 38 -40.74 -41.50 -42.91
N GLY A 39 -39.48 -41.92 -42.72
CA GLY A 39 -38.76 -42.64 -41.67
C GLY A 39 -37.39 -43.11 -42.25
N GLY A 40 -36.48 -43.59 -41.40
CA GLY A 40 -35.38 -44.51 -41.79
C GLY A 40 -33.92 -44.01 -41.64
N HIS A 41 -33.22 -44.58 -40.65
CA HIS A 41 -31.78 -44.91 -40.47
C HIS A 41 -30.72 -44.33 -41.44
N ALA A 42 -29.49 -43.97 -41.06
CA ALA A 42 -28.56 -44.48 -40.04
C ALA A 42 -27.40 -43.47 -39.83
N GLY A 43 -26.61 -43.65 -38.76
CA GLY A 43 -25.18 -43.28 -38.78
C GLY A 43 -24.71 -42.13 -37.88
N SER A 44 -24.42 -42.48 -36.61
CA SER A 44 -23.17 -42.20 -35.90
C SER A 44 -22.46 -40.82 -35.99
N GLY A 45 -22.33 -40.16 -34.83
CA GLY A 45 -21.06 -39.53 -34.42
C GLY A 45 -21.16 -38.06 -33.98
N PRO A 46 -20.57 -37.63 -32.84
CA PRO A 46 -21.01 -36.43 -32.13
C PRO A 46 -20.14 -35.17 -32.36
N THR A 47 -20.86 -34.06 -32.41
CA THR A 47 -20.61 -32.71 -31.87
C THR A 47 -19.22 -32.26 -31.39
N ARG A 48 -18.88 -31.07 -31.92
CA ARG A 48 -18.39 -29.84 -31.25
C ARG A 48 -16.92 -29.77 -30.81
N GLY A 49 -16.24 -28.74 -31.34
CA GLY A 49 -15.09 -28.09 -30.68
C GLY A 49 -14.04 -27.53 -31.65
N LEU A 50 -14.38 -26.52 -32.46
CA LEU A 50 -13.38 -25.70 -33.15
C LEU A 50 -13.22 -24.37 -32.39
N GLU A 51 -12.24 -24.34 -31.50
CA GLU A 51 -11.57 -23.13 -31.03
C GLU A 51 -10.73 -22.53 -32.18
N PRO A 52 -10.71 -21.21 -32.34
CA PRO A 52 -9.54 -20.54 -32.85
C PRO A 52 -8.98 -19.52 -31.85
N ASP A 53 -7.79 -19.84 -31.37
CA ASP A 53 -6.76 -18.95 -30.83
C ASP A 53 -6.60 -17.68 -31.68
N ARG A 54 -6.84 -16.49 -31.12
CA ARG A 54 -6.34 -15.20 -31.66
C ARG A 54 -6.16 -14.10 -30.60
N LYS A 55 -4.89 -13.67 -30.46
CA LYS A 55 -4.35 -12.29 -30.36
C LYS A 55 -4.83 -11.41 -29.18
N ALA A 56 -4.02 -10.55 -28.55
CA ALA A 56 -2.95 -9.73 -29.07
C ALA A 56 -2.01 -9.24 -27.95
N ALA A 57 -0.72 -9.16 -28.28
CA ALA A 57 0.25 -8.31 -27.62
C ALA A 57 0.25 -6.93 -28.30
N CYS A 58 0.26 -5.85 -27.50
CA CYS A 58 0.65 -4.48 -27.86
C CYS A 58 1.08 -3.82 -26.54
N GLY A 59 2.14 -3.03 -26.43
CA GLY A 59 3.02 -2.43 -27.42
C GLY A 59 3.72 -1.26 -26.72
N ALA A 60 5.03 -1.18 -26.89
CA ALA A 60 5.92 -0.30 -26.16
C ALA A 60 5.87 1.16 -26.60
N ASP A 61 6.12 2.01 -25.60
CA ASP A 61 6.73 3.34 -25.59
C ASP A 61 7.51 3.76 -26.85
N ARG A 62 7.12 4.88 -27.47
CA ARG A 62 7.99 5.73 -28.29
C ARG A 62 7.57 7.20 -28.20
N GLY A 63 8.41 8.00 -27.57
CA GLY A 63 8.39 9.45 -27.64
C GLY A 63 9.31 10.02 -28.72
N GLN A 64 8.92 11.23 -29.14
CA GLN A 64 9.74 12.38 -29.55
C GLN A 64 10.09 12.63 -31.03
N ARG A 65 9.47 13.73 -31.50
CA ARG A 65 10.01 14.93 -32.20
C ARG A 65 10.36 14.82 -33.70
N GLY A 66 9.75 15.73 -34.46
CA GLY A 66 10.17 16.16 -35.79
C GLY A 66 9.31 17.32 -36.28
N ALA A 67 9.92 18.50 -36.37
CA ALA A 67 9.29 19.79 -36.67
C ALA A 67 8.70 19.88 -38.10
N ARG A 68 7.62 20.64 -38.26
CA ARG A 68 7.32 21.28 -39.54
C ARG A 68 6.66 22.64 -39.34
N ALA A 69 7.37 23.66 -39.84
CA ALA A 69 6.97 25.05 -39.87
C ALA A 69 5.74 25.25 -40.77
N LEU A 70 4.78 26.03 -40.29
CA LEU A 70 3.79 26.69 -41.15
C LEU A 70 3.78 28.17 -40.84
N ARG A 71 3.81 28.93 -41.94
CA ARG A 71 4.08 30.35 -42.05
C ARG A 71 2.94 31.19 -41.50
N SER A 72 3.35 32.35 -41.00
CA SER A 72 2.58 33.50 -40.57
C SER A 72 1.68 34.06 -41.67
N VAL A 73 0.44 34.41 -41.29
CA VAL A 73 -0.27 35.54 -41.91
C VAL A 73 -0.73 36.44 -40.76
N GLY A 74 -0.17 37.65 -40.71
CA GLY A 74 -0.55 38.66 -39.75
C GLY A 74 -1.83 39.37 -40.19
N ALA A 75 -2.69 39.65 -39.23
CA ALA A 75 -3.65 40.74 -39.31
C ALA A 75 -3.80 41.34 -37.91
N ALA A 76 -3.48 42.63 -37.85
CA ALA A 76 -3.54 43.48 -36.68
C ALA A 76 -4.97 43.65 -36.16
N GLY A 77 -5.11 43.85 -34.85
CA GLY A 77 -6.40 44.08 -34.21
C GLY A 77 -6.25 44.16 -32.70
N SER A 78 -5.70 45.28 -32.24
CA SER A 78 -5.61 45.68 -30.84
C SER A 78 -6.99 45.68 -30.17
N ALA A 79 -7.17 44.84 -29.16
CA ALA A 79 -8.16 45.04 -28.12
C ALA A 79 -7.56 44.56 -26.79
N GLN A 80 -7.35 45.52 -25.90
CA GLN A 80 -6.83 45.34 -24.55
C GLN A 80 -7.74 44.35 -23.80
N ARG A 81 -7.28 43.11 -23.60
CA ARG A 81 -7.87 42.19 -22.63
C ARG A 81 -7.35 42.57 -21.25
N ALA A 82 -8.18 43.25 -20.47
CA ALA A 82 -8.02 43.35 -19.04
C ALA A 82 -8.02 41.94 -18.41
N PRO A 83 -7.13 41.63 -17.45
CA PRO A 83 -7.19 40.36 -16.75
C PRO A 83 -8.34 40.43 -15.74
N LEU A 84 -9.47 39.80 -16.07
CA LEU A 84 -10.54 39.57 -15.11
C LEU A 84 -10.07 38.52 -14.09
N GLY A 85 -9.69 39.02 -12.92
CA GLY A 85 -9.93 38.39 -11.62
C GLY A 85 -9.50 36.93 -11.48
N ALA A 86 -8.23 36.73 -11.12
CA ALA A 86 -7.85 35.61 -10.28
C ALA A 86 -8.64 35.72 -8.96
N ARG A 87 -9.81 35.08 -8.90
CA ARG A 87 -10.54 34.92 -7.66
C ARG A 87 -9.84 33.85 -6.84
N ASP A 88 -9.37 34.30 -5.68
CA ASP A 88 -8.89 33.53 -4.54
C ASP A 88 -9.36 32.07 -4.53
N LEU A 89 -8.43 31.18 -4.88
CA LEU A 89 -8.42 29.83 -4.34
C LEU A 89 -8.32 30.00 -2.82
N GLY A 90 -9.41 29.72 -2.10
CA GLY A 90 -9.54 29.98 -0.67
C GLY A 90 -8.35 29.47 0.16
N PRO A 91 -8.13 30.05 1.36
CA PRO A 91 -7.00 29.75 2.22
C PRO A 91 -7.20 28.37 2.88
N GLY A 92 -6.90 27.30 2.14
CA GLY A 92 -7.15 25.93 2.60
C GLY A 92 -6.30 24.84 1.97
N ALA A 93 -5.68 25.11 0.81
CA ALA A 93 -4.69 24.19 0.24
C ALA A 93 -3.37 24.29 1.02
N ARG A 94 -3.36 23.81 2.26
CA ARG A 94 -2.14 23.34 2.90
C ARG A 94 -1.50 22.42 1.87
N ARG A 95 -0.39 22.85 1.27
CA ARG A 95 0.49 21.97 0.50
C ARG A 95 0.61 20.69 1.30
N GLU A 96 0.04 19.59 0.81
CA GLU A 96 0.10 18.31 1.49
C GLU A 96 1.58 18.05 1.74
N ARG A 97 1.99 18.15 3.01
CA ARG A 97 3.36 17.84 3.40
C ARG A 97 3.49 16.35 3.20
N GLY A 98 3.98 15.96 2.03
CA GLY A 98 4.11 14.55 1.65
C GLY A 98 4.78 13.75 2.75
N LEU A 99 4.22 12.56 3.02
CA LEU A 99 4.66 11.70 4.11
C LEU A 99 6.18 11.51 4.09
N LYS A 100 6.89 12.07 5.08
CA LYS A 100 8.34 11.86 5.22
C LYS A 100 8.59 10.44 5.71
N ALA A 101 9.52 9.74 5.04
CA ALA A 101 9.88 8.40 5.44
C ALA A 101 10.50 8.40 6.84
N ARG A 102 10.04 7.49 7.72
CA ARG A 102 10.66 7.32 9.04
C ARG A 102 12.16 7.03 8.91
N ARG A 103 12.99 7.68 9.73
CA ARG A 103 14.45 7.52 9.74
C ARG A 103 14.83 6.11 10.19
N VAL A 104 15.67 5.43 9.41
CA VAL A 104 16.28 4.16 9.82
C VAL A 104 17.58 4.47 10.56
N LYS A 105 17.67 4.06 11.83
CA LYS A 105 18.86 4.25 12.67
C LYS A 105 19.77 3.03 12.58
N LYS A 106 21.08 3.22 12.86
CA LYS A 106 22.08 2.15 13.01
C LYS A 106 22.28 1.31 11.74
N LEU A 107 22.34 1.97 10.58
CA LEU A 107 22.84 1.36 9.36
C LEU A 107 24.36 1.51 9.33
N ASP A 108 25.05 0.45 8.95
CA ASP A 108 26.51 0.40 8.87
C ASP A 108 26.92 -0.26 7.56
N ARG A 109 27.76 0.41 6.77
CA ARG A 109 28.23 -0.09 5.47
C ARG A 109 29.10 -1.35 5.58
N HIS A 110 29.70 -1.58 6.74
CA HIS A 110 30.55 -2.74 6.99
C HIS A 110 29.76 -3.95 7.53
N GLU A 111 28.47 -3.76 7.85
CA GLU A 111 27.62 -4.87 8.26
C GLU A 111 26.99 -5.61 7.05
N PRO A 112 26.68 -6.91 7.20
CA PRO A 112 26.06 -7.69 6.13
C PRO A 112 24.78 -7.04 5.59
N LEU A 113 24.58 -7.09 4.26
CA LEU A 113 23.40 -6.54 3.58
C LEU A 113 22.10 -6.99 4.24
N ALA A 114 21.98 -8.28 4.54
CA ALA A 114 20.79 -8.85 5.16
C ALA A 114 20.45 -8.27 6.54
N ASP A 115 21.46 -7.82 7.30
CA ASP A 115 21.26 -7.22 8.63
C ASP A 115 20.77 -5.78 8.49
N ASN A 116 21.35 -5.02 7.56
CA ASN A 116 20.87 -3.69 7.18
C ASN A 116 19.46 -3.72 6.57
N ALA A 117 19.20 -4.65 5.66
CA ALA A 117 17.89 -4.87 5.06
C ALA A 117 16.84 -5.15 6.13
N ALA A 118 17.12 -6.05 7.07
CA ALA A 118 16.21 -6.34 8.18
C ALA A 118 15.88 -5.09 9.02
N ARG A 119 16.85 -4.19 9.26
CA ARG A 119 16.59 -2.91 9.96
C ARG A 119 15.65 -2.01 9.17
N ILE A 120 15.87 -1.88 7.86
CA ILE A 120 15.03 -1.05 6.97
C ILE A 120 13.62 -1.62 6.90
N VAL A 121 13.49 -2.92 6.60
CA VAL A 121 12.19 -3.61 6.51
C VAL A 121 11.41 -3.48 7.80
N ARG A 122 12.04 -3.62 8.98
CA ARG A 122 11.37 -3.41 10.27
C ARG A 122 10.71 -2.03 10.37
N VAL A 123 11.44 -0.98 9.97
CA VAL A 123 10.93 0.40 10.04
C VAL A 123 9.78 0.60 9.07
N ARG A 124 9.92 0.12 7.82
CA ARG A 124 8.88 0.26 6.78
C ARG A 124 7.62 -0.54 7.09
N LEU A 125 7.77 -1.76 7.60
CA LEU A 125 6.65 -2.58 8.04
C LEU A 125 5.89 -1.89 9.17
N LYS A 126 6.60 -1.37 10.19
CA LYS A 126 5.98 -0.65 11.30
C LYS A 126 5.33 0.67 10.86
N GLU A 127 5.91 1.36 9.89
CA GLU A 127 5.34 2.56 9.27
C GLU A 127 4.01 2.24 8.59
N MET A 128 3.99 1.24 7.71
CA MET A 128 2.76 0.79 7.03
C MET A 128 1.67 0.35 8.03
N ARG A 129 1.99 -0.52 8.99
CA ARG A 129 1.02 -0.98 9.99
C ARG A 129 0.46 0.15 10.84
N SER A 130 1.25 1.21 11.10
CA SER A 130 0.76 2.34 11.91
C SER A 130 -0.35 3.17 11.23
N PHE A 131 -0.52 3.06 9.91
CA PHE A 131 -1.63 3.69 9.21
C PHE A 131 -2.89 2.83 9.15
N GLY A 132 -2.80 1.52 9.46
CA GLY A 132 -3.92 0.58 9.39
C GLY A 132 -5.19 1.08 10.08
N PRO A 133 -5.16 1.41 11.38
CA PRO A 133 -6.36 1.86 12.10
C PRO A 133 -7.03 3.09 11.46
N GLY A 134 -6.25 4.11 11.09
CA GLY A 134 -6.79 5.33 10.48
C GLY A 134 -7.25 5.13 9.04
N ALA A 135 -6.59 4.27 8.27
CA ALA A 135 -6.97 3.99 6.88
C ALA A 135 -8.28 3.20 6.78
N LEU A 136 -8.67 2.46 7.83
CA LEU A 136 -9.93 1.72 7.92
C LEU A 136 -11.16 2.61 8.19
N GLU A 137 -10.96 3.92 8.40
CA GLU A 137 -12.04 4.90 8.45
C GLU A 137 -12.35 5.39 7.01
N PRO A 138 -13.60 5.29 6.52
CA PRO A 138 -13.94 5.58 5.11
C PRO A 138 -13.58 7.00 4.65
N GLN A 139 -13.70 7.98 5.54
CA GLN A 139 -13.51 9.41 5.28
C GLN A 139 -12.05 9.86 5.42
N ARG A 140 -11.14 9.01 5.92
CA ARG A 140 -9.73 9.36 6.14
C ARG A 140 -8.88 9.13 4.87
N THR A 141 -9.20 9.83 3.80
CA THR A 141 -8.46 9.78 2.51
C THR A 141 -6.95 9.99 2.69
N GLY A 142 -6.56 10.93 3.56
CA GLY A 142 -5.15 11.17 3.88
C GLY A 142 -4.44 9.97 4.51
N ALA A 143 -5.09 9.25 5.43
CA ALA A 143 -4.51 8.04 6.03
C ALA A 143 -4.41 6.90 5.02
N GLN A 144 -5.39 6.77 4.12
CA GLN A 144 -5.40 5.79 3.03
C GLN A 144 -4.25 6.07 2.04
N HIS A 145 -4.03 7.35 1.69
CA HIS A 145 -2.93 7.80 0.85
C HIS A 145 -1.55 7.56 1.52
N ASP A 146 -1.41 7.90 2.80
CA ASP A 146 -0.17 7.66 3.55
C ASP A 146 0.15 6.17 3.66
N MET A 147 -0.86 5.34 3.89
CA MET A 147 -0.73 3.89 3.88
C MET A 147 -0.28 3.36 2.52
N ARG A 148 -0.80 3.90 1.42
CA ARG A 148 -0.36 3.57 0.05
C ARG A 148 1.13 3.88 -0.14
N ILE A 149 1.58 5.05 0.29
CA ILE A 149 3.00 5.43 0.22
C ILE A 149 3.85 4.46 1.06
N ALA A 150 3.40 4.13 2.27
CA ALA A 150 4.11 3.21 3.15
C ALA A 150 4.20 1.78 2.57
N ALA A 151 3.11 1.27 1.98
CA ALA A 151 3.06 -0.01 1.29
C ALA A 151 4.02 -0.03 0.08
N LYS A 152 4.03 1.02 -0.74
CA LYS A 152 4.99 1.20 -1.84
C LYS A 152 6.44 1.13 -1.37
N ARG A 153 6.76 1.85 -0.29
CA ARG A 153 8.12 1.85 0.29
C ARG A 153 8.51 0.47 0.82
N LEU A 154 7.59 -0.23 1.49
CA LEU A 154 7.84 -1.59 1.96
C LEU A 154 8.09 -2.53 0.76
N ARG A 155 7.24 -2.46 -0.27
CA ARG A 155 7.38 -3.26 -1.50
C ARG A 155 8.75 -3.07 -2.13
N TYR A 156 9.17 -1.83 -2.38
CA TYR A 156 10.47 -1.53 -3.02
C TYR A 156 11.65 -2.09 -2.24
N VAL A 157 11.65 -1.95 -0.92
CA VAL A 157 12.74 -2.53 -0.11
C VAL A 157 12.74 -4.06 -0.22
N LEU A 158 11.56 -4.69 -0.20
CA LEU A 158 11.45 -6.15 -0.31
C LEU A 158 11.79 -6.64 -1.73
N GLU A 159 11.46 -5.92 -2.80
CA GLU A 159 11.87 -6.23 -4.17
C GLU A 159 13.38 -6.43 -4.28
N SER A 160 14.16 -5.56 -3.63
CA SER A 160 15.62 -5.65 -3.67
C SER A 160 16.22 -6.54 -2.59
N THR A 161 15.47 -6.99 -1.57
CA THR A 161 16.05 -7.64 -0.38
C THR A 161 15.32 -8.90 0.09
N GLU A 162 14.29 -9.37 -0.61
CA GLU A 162 13.50 -10.54 -0.17
C GLU A 162 14.34 -11.80 0.02
N PHE A 163 15.37 -12.01 -0.80
CA PHE A 163 16.31 -13.12 -0.68
C PHE A 163 17.04 -13.17 0.67
N CYS A 164 17.19 -12.03 1.35
CA CYS A 164 17.79 -11.95 2.70
C CYS A 164 16.87 -12.48 3.81
N LEU A 165 15.56 -12.52 3.58
CA LEU A 165 14.52 -12.78 4.58
C LEU A 165 13.63 -13.98 4.23
N GLY A 166 13.87 -14.60 3.08
CA GLY A 166 13.25 -15.84 2.62
C GLY A 166 11.78 -15.69 2.22
N ARG A 167 11.06 -16.83 2.18
CA ARG A 167 9.68 -16.92 1.67
C ARG A 167 8.71 -15.93 2.30
N SER A 168 8.87 -15.62 3.58
CA SER A 168 8.01 -14.64 4.27
C SER A 168 8.11 -13.23 3.68
N ALA A 169 9.29 -12.81 3.24
CA ALA A 169 9.49 -11.53 2.57
C ALA A 169 8.93 -11.54 1.16
N ALA A 170 9.08 -12.64 0.41
CA ALA A 170 8.49 -12.76 -0.91
C ALA A 170 6.95 -12.70 -0.89
N THR A 171 6.32 -13.37 0.08
CA THR A 171 4.87 -13.26 0.29
C THR A 171 4.48 -11.84 0.69
N ALA A 172 5.17 -11.23 1.66
CA ALA A 172 4.86 -9.87 2.09
C ALA A 172 5.06 -8.83 0.97
N ARG A 173 6.04 -9.03 0.08
CA ARG A 173 6.25 -8.16 -1.10
C ARG A 173 5.05 -8.22 -2.04
N ARG A 174 4.57 -9.42 -2.36
CA ARG A 174 3.38 -9.61 -3.20
C ARG A 174 2.16 -8.96 -2.57
N ARG A 175 1.92 -9.19 -1.27
CA ARG A 175 0.80 -8.57 -0.56
C ARG A 175 0.92 -7.06 -0.41
N ALA A 176 2.13 -6.52 -0.28
CA ALA A 176 2.36 -5.08 -0.28
C ALA A 176 2.07 -4.47 -1.66
N ARG A 177 2.31 -5.20 -2.76
CA ARG A 177 1.88 -4.81 -4.11
C ARG A 177 0.36 -4.79 -4.20
N ASP A 178 -0.31 -5.87 -3.85
CA ASP A 178 -1.77 -5.97 -3.90
C ASP A 178 -2.44 -4.83 -3.11
N LEU A 179 -1.92 -4.55 -1.90
CA LEU A 179 -2.37 -3.43 -1.07
C LEU A 179 -2.15 -2.06 -1.73
N GLN A 180 -0.97 -1.84 -2.31
CA GLN A 180 -0.63 -0.59 -2.99
C GLN A 180 -1.52 -0.36 -4.20
N ASP A 181 -1.80 -1.41 -4.98
CA ASP A 181 -2.60 -1.33 -6.19
C ASP A 181 -4.06 -1.01 -5.84
N LEU A 182 -4.64 -1.68 -4.83
CA LEU A 182 -5.98 -1.36 -4.30
C LEU A 182 -6.10 0.08 -3.79
N LEU A 183 -5.16 0.51 -2.94
CA LEU A 183 -5.16 1.88 -2.42
C LEU A 183 -4.85 2.92 -3.52
N GLY A 184 -4.20 2.51 -4.61
CA GLY A 184 -3.96 3.34 -5.78
C GLY A 184 -5.26 3.69 -6.48
N GLU A 185 -6.05 2.68 -6.83
CA GLU A 185 -7.36 2.88 -7.46
C GLU A 185 -8.32 3.69 -6.58
N LEU A 186 -8.26 3.47 -5.26
CA LEU A 186 -9.05 4.25 -4.30
C LEU A 186 -8.64 5.72 -4.33
N HIS A 187 -7.34 6.01 -4.28
CA HIS A 187 -6.80 7.36 -4.34
C HIS A 187 -7.09 8.05 -5.68
N ASP A 188 -7.10 7.31 -6.78
CA ASP A 188 -7.45 7.88 -8.09
C ASP A 188 -8.91 8.39 -8.08
N CYS A 189 -9.83 7.71 -7.40
CA CYS A 189 -11.19 8.22 -7.19
C CYS A 189 -11.18 9.49 -6.34
N ASP A 190 -10.39 9.54 -5.26
CA ASP A 190 -10.25 10.72 -4.38
C ASP A 190 -9.70 11.94 -5.12
N VAL A 191 -8.82 11.74 -6.10
CA VAL A 191 -8.24 12.81 -6.91
C VAL A 191 -9.16 13.23 -8.05
N MET A 192 -9.85 12.27 -8.67
CA MET A 192 -10.70 12.54 -9.84
C MET A 192 -12.02 13.21 -9.47
N LEU A 193 -12.65 12.79 -8.37
CA LEU A 193 -13.95 13.32 -7.94
C LEU A 193 -13.98 14.86 -7.84
N PRO A 194 -13.10 15.52 -7.05
CA PRO A 194 -13.12 16.99 -6.94
C PRO A 194 -12.76 17.69 -8.26
N ARG A 195 -12.00 17.04 -9.15
CA ARG A 195 -11.69 17.60 -10.47
C ARG A 195 -12.91 17.62 -11.39
N VAL A 196 -13.69 16.54 -11.38
CA VAL A 196 -14.92 16.45 -12.17
C VAL A 196 -15.98 17.40 -11.61
N GLU A 197 -16.11 17.50 -10.29
CA GLU A 197 -17.01 18.45 -9.62
C GLU A 197 -16.64 19.89 -9.94
N GLY A 198 -15.35 20.25 -9.83
CA GLY A 198 -14.86 21.57 -10.19
C GLY A 198 -15.10 21.91 -11.66
N HIS A 199 -14.80 20.98 -12.57
CA HIS A 199 -15.03 21.18 -13.99
C HIS A 199 -16.53 21.35 -14.33
N LEU A 200 -17.42 20.57 -13.70
CA LEU A 200 -18.86 20.73 -13.86
C LEU A 200 -19.32 22.13 -13.39
N ALA A 201 -18.78 22.62 -12.27
CA ALA A 201 -19.08 23.96 -11.78
C ALA A 201 -18.60 25.05 -12.75
N GLU A 202 -17.38 24.93 -13.29
CA GLU A 202 -16.84 25.86 -14.30
C GLU A 202 -17.72 25.91 -15.56
N LEU A 203 -18.17 24.76 -16.07
CA LEU A 203 -19.04 24.70 -17.25
C LEU A 203 -20.40 25.34 -16.99
N ARG A 204 -20.98 25.12 -15.79
CA ARG A 204 -22.26 25.73 -15.39
C ARG A 204 -22.14 27.24 -15.27
N GLU A 205 -21.06 27.74 -14.67
CA GLU A 205 -20.80 29.17 -14.54
C GLU A 205 -20.61 29.82 -15.92
N ALA A 206 -19.80 29.22 -16.79
CA ALA A 206 -19.58 29.72 -18.15
C ALA A 206 -20.89 29.79 -18.96
N ASP A 207 -21.74 28.77 -18.86
CA ASP A 207 -23.04 28.78 -19.52
C ASP A 207 -24.01 29.79 -18.88
N ALA A 208 -23.99 29.99 -17.56
CA ALA A 208 -24.81 31.01 -16.90
C ALA A 208 -24.44 32.42 -17.38
N VAL A 209 -23.14 32.72 -17.49
CA VAL A 209 -22.63 33.97 -18.07
C VAL A 209 -23.11 34.11 -19.52
N ALA A 210 -22.93 33.09 -20.36
CA ALA A 210 -23.35 33.13 -21.77
C ALA A 210 -24.87 33.27 -21.95
N VAL A 211 -25.67 32.66 -21.07
CA VAL A 211 -27.13 32.80 -21.05
C VAL A 211 -27.53 34.22 -20.68
N ARG A 212 -26.88 34.83 -19.69
CA ARG A 212 -27.12 36.23 -19.30
C ARG A 212 -26.73 37.19 -20.42
N GLU A 213 -25.59 37.00 -21.05
CA GLU A 213 -25.15 37.82 -22.19
C GLU A 213 -26.17 37.77 -23.33
N ARG A 214 -26.73 36.59 -23.63
CA ARG A 214 -27.77 36.44 -24.67
C ARG A 214 -29.11 37.09 -24.32
N ALA A 215 -29.40 37.30 -23.05
CA ALA A 215 -30.63 37.96 -22.62
C ALA A 215 -30.60 39.48 -22.88
N GLY A 216 -29.40 40.09 -23.02
CA GLY A 216 -29.24 41.52 -23.27
C GLY A 216 -29.89 42.38 -22.19
N GLU A 217 -30.66 43.38 -22.61
CA GLU A 217 -31.37 44.34 -21.75
C GLU A 217 -32.77 43.84 -21.31
N ALA A 218 -33.08 42.56 -21.48
CA ALA A 218 -34.36 42.01 -21.02
C ALA A 218 -34.52 42.22 -19.51
N SER A 219 -35.70 42.70 -19.10
CA SER A 219 -36.02 42.96 -17.70
C SER A 219 -36.12 41.69 -16.85
N ASP A 220 -36.29 40.53 -17.51
CA ASP A 220 -36.30 39.19 -16.88
C ASP A 220 -35.72 38.14 -17.85
N LEU A 221 -35.35 36.97 -17.32
CA LEU A 221 -34.66 35.91 -18.06
C LEU A 221 -35.64 34.86 -18.60
N ASP A 222 -35.78 34.73 -19.93
CA ASP A 222 -36.55 33.62 -20.54
C ASP A 222 -35.86 32.27 -20.23
N PRO A 223 -36.51 31.34 -19.51
CA PRO A 223 -35.95 30.02 -19.19
C PRO A 223 -35.49 29.21 -20.42
N ARG A 224 -36.06 29.49 -21.60
CA ARG A 224 -35.65 28.84 -22.86
C ARG A 224 -34.21 29.16 -23.27
N LEU A 225 -33.62 30.25 -22.77
CA LEU A 225 -32.22 30.58 -23.02
C LEU A 225 -31.28 29.55 -22.39
N ALA A 226 -31.62 29.03 -21.20
CA ALA A 226 -30.86 27.96 -20.56
C ALA A 226 -30.86 26.66 -21.39
N ALA A 227 -31.96 26.36 -22.08
CA ALA A 227 -32.03 25.22 -22.99
C ALA A 227 -31.09 25.34 -24.22
N ARG A 228 -30.53 26.53 -24.47
CA ARG A 228 -29.54 26.81 -25.53
C ARG A 228 -28.11 26.93 -24.99
N ALA A 229 -27.89 26.65 -23.70
CA ALA A 229 -26.55 26.62 -23.11
C ALA A 229 -25.63 25.65 -23.87
N SER A 230 -24.37 26.04 -24.02
CA SER A 230 -23.41 25.36 -24.91
C SER A 230 -23.03 23.98 -24.37
N HIS A 231 -22.92 23.83 -23.05
CA HIS A 231 -22.47 22.59 -22.39
C HIS A 231 -23.60 21.80 -21.73
N ARG A 232 -24.87 22.12 -22.02
CA ARG A 232 -26.05 21.48 -21.41
C ARG A 232 -26.07 19.95 -21.50
N THR A 233 -25.51 19.38 -22.57
CA THR A 233 -25.42 17.92 -22.77
C THR A 233 -24.29 17.30 -21.95
N SER A 234 -23.24 18.06 -21.64
CA SER A 234 -22.09 17.61 -20.86
C SER A 234 -22.43 17.44 -19.37
N TYR A 235 -23.35 18.23 -18.82
CA TYR A 235 -23.70 18.18 -17.40
C TYR A 235 -24.09 16.77 -16.95
N ARG A 236 -25.02 16.14 -17.69
CA ARG A 236 -25.51 14.80 -17.37
C ARG A 236 -24.38 13.77 -17.40
N GLY A 237 -23.47 13.87 -18.38
CA GLY A 237 -22.33 12.97 -18.48
C GLY A 237 -21.40 13.08 -17.27
N LEU A 238 -21.10 14.31 -16.84
CA LEU A 238 -20.25 14.58 -15.68
C LEU A 238 -20.93 14.18 -14.36
N GLU A 239 -22.23 14.42 -14.21
CA GLU A 239 -23.00 13.96 -13.04
C GLU A 239 -23.01 12.43 -12.92
N MET A 240 -23.21 11.72 -14.03
CA MET A 240 -23.13 10.26 -14.05
C MET A 240 -21.72 9.76 -13.69
N LEU A 241 -20.67 10.47 -14.14
CA LEU A 241 -19.30 10.14 -13.78
C LEU A 241 -19.02 10.38 -12.29
N ILE A 242 -19.56 11.45 -11.70
CA ILE A 242 -19.48 11.71 -10.25
C ILE A 242 -20.10 10.56 -9.46
N VAL A 243 -21.34 10.16 -9.81
CA VAL A 243 -22.02 9.02 -9.17
C VAL A 243 -21.21 7.74 -9.31
N TYR A 244 -20.67 7.48 -10.50
CA TYR A 244 -19.80 6.32 -10.74
C TYR A 244 -18.55 6.34 -9.86
N LEU A 245 -17.83 7.47 -9.78
CA LEU A 245 -16.61 7.60 -8.99
C LEU A 245 -16.90 7.41 -7.50
N GLN A 246 -18.00 7.95 -6.99
CA GLN A 246 -18.43 7.77 -5.59
C GLN A 246 -18.75 6.29 -5.29
N ALA A 247 -19.53 5.63 -6.14
CA ALA A 247 -19.85 4.22 -5.99
C ALA A 247 -18.61 3.32 -6.09
N ARG A 248 -17.75 3.57 -7.08
CA ARG A 248 -16.49 2.85 -7.29
C ARG A 248 -15.57 3.00 -6.09
N ARG A 249 -15.45 4.23 -5.54
CA ARG A 249 -14.66 4.50 -4.33
C ARG A 249 -15.16 3.66 -3.15
N GLY A 250 -16.47 3.60 -2.92
CA GLY A 250 -17.07 2.77 -1.87
C GLY A 250 -16.70 1.29 -2.02
N LEU A 251 -16.91 0.74 -3.22
CA LEU A 251 -16.57 -0.66 -3.53
C LEU A 251 -15.07 -0.96 -3.32
N LEU A 252 -14.18 -0.07 -3.76
CA LEU A 252 -12.74 -0.24 -3.59
C LEU A 252 -12.33 -0.17 -2.11
N PHE A 253 -12.98 0.68 -1.34
CA PHE A 253 -12.76 0.78 0.09
C PHE A 253 -13.17 -0.51 0.82
N ASP A 254 -14.30 -1.10 0.47
CA ASP A 254 -14.73 -2.39 1.03
C ASP A 254 -13.73 -3.50 0.70
N ARG A 255 -13.28 -3.59 -0.56
CA ARG A 255 -12.22 -4.53 -0.97
C ARG A 255 -10.91 -4.31 -0.20
N PHE A 256 -10.51 -3.07 0.01
CA PHE A 256 -9.33 -2.75 0.83
C PHE A 256 -9.50 -3.25 2.27
N ARG A 257 -10.66 -3.01 2.88
CA ARG A 257 -10.96 -3.47 4.25
C ARG A 257 -10.90 -4.99 4.36
N GLU A 258 -11.57 -5.68 3.44
CA GLU A 258 -11.55 -7.15 3.36
C GLU A 258 -10.13 -7.68 3.21
N PHE A 259 -9.37 -7.13 2.25
CA PHE A 259 -7.98 -7.50 2.04
C PHE A 259 -7.15 -7.30 3.31
N TRP A 260 -7.27 -6.15 3.97
CA TRP A 260 -6.51 -5.84 5.17
C TRP A 260 -6.81 -6.83 6.30
N VAL A 261 -8.09 -7.09 6.55
CA VAL A 261 -8.55 -8.07 7.54
C VAL A 261 -8.06 -9.48 7.22
N GLU A 262 -8.11 -9.89 5.95
CA GLU A 262 -7.59 -11.18 5.50
C GLU A 262 -6.08 -11.29 5.76
N GLN A 263 -5.30 -10.26 5.47
CA GLN A 263 -3.85 -10.29 5.68
C GLN A 263 -3.44 -10.30 7.15
N GLU A 264 -4.19 -9.61 8.02
CA GLU A 264 -4.01 -9.68 9.47
C GLU A 264 -4.37 -11.08 10.00
N ARG A 265 -5.52 -11.64 9.59
CA ARG A 265 -5.91 -13.03 9.95
C ARG A 265 -4.91 -14.06 9.46
N ALA A 266 -4.44 -13.92 8.23
CA ALA A 266 -3.44 -14.79 7.66
C ALA A 266 -2.08 -14.65 8.37
N GLY A 267 -1.84 -13.61 9.18
CA GLY A 267 -0.56 -13.35 9.85
C GLY A 267 0.58 -13.04 8.87
N THR A 268 0.25 -12.47 7.70
CA THR A 268 1.24 -12.17 6.64
C THR A 268 2.33 -11.24 7.16
N TRP A 269 1.94 -10.15 7.81
CA TRP A 269 2.84 -9.15 8.34
C TRP A 269 3.63 -9.66 9.55
N ASP A 270 2.99 -10.45 10.43
CA ASP A 270 3.66 -11.01 11.61
C ASP A 270 4.72 -12.04 11.22
N ARG A 271 4.50 -12.82 10.15
CA ARG A 271 5.53 -13.74 9.63
C ARG A 271 6.77 -12.97 9.16
N LEU A 272 6.58 -11.86 8.44
CA LEU A 272 7.69 -10.99 8.03
C LEU A 272 8.39 -10.39 9.25
N GLU A 273 7.63 -9.88 10.21
CA GLU A 273 8.17 -9.31 11.45
C GLU A 273 9.00 -10.34 12.23
N ARG A 274 8.51 -11.59 12.35
CA ARG A 274 9.27 -12.69 12.96
C ARG A 274 10.56 -12.99 12.20
N ALA A 275 10.54 -13.01 10.87
CA ALA A 275 11.75 -13.24 10.06
C ALA A 275 12.80 -12.14 10.27
N VAL A 276 12.36 -10.89 10.25
CA VAL A 276 13.19 -9.72 10.55
C VAL A 276 13.74 -9.79 11.98
N ALA A 277 12.91 -10.11 12.98
CA ALA A 277 13.33 -10.21 14.36
C ALA A 277 14.37 -11.32 14.58
N ARG A 278 14.19 -12.50 13.96
CA ARG A 278 15.20 -13.58 13.98
C ARG A 278 16.53 -13.11 13.40
N ARG A 279 16.51 -12.44 12.25
CA ARG A 279 17.73 -11.94 11.60
C ARG A 279 18.46 -10.94 12.49
N LEU A 280 17.74 -9.99 13.09
CA LEU A 280 18.32 -8.98 13.97
C LEU A 280 18.85 -9.57 15.29
N ARG A 281 18.23 -10.63 15.82
CA ARG A 281 18.75 -11.37 16.99
C ARG A 281 20.09 -12.03 16.65
N ALA A 282 20.15 -12.79 15.55
CA ALA A 282 21.37 -13.42 15.09
C ALA A 282 22.50 -12.40 14.81
N ALA A 283 22.18 -11.22 14.26
CA ALA A 283 23.14 -10.14 14.06
C ALA A 283 23.73 -9.62 15.38
N ARG A 284 22.91 -9.46 16.42
CA ARG A 284 23.37 -9.04 17.75
C ARG A 284 24.26 -10.09 18.39
N GLU A 285 23.92 -11.37 18.26
CA GLU A 285 24.72 -12.49 18.77
C GLU A 285 26.09 -12.54 18.09
N ARG A 286 26.14 -12.43 16.75
CA ARG A 286 27.39 -12.34 16.00
C ARG A 286 28.26 -11.17 16.45
N ARG A 287 27.66 -9.98 16.63
CA ARG A 287 28.40 -8.80 17.12
C ARG A 287 28.96 -9.00 18.53
N ARG A 288 28.18 -9.61 19.44
CA ARG A 288 28.65 -9.94 20.79
C ARG A 288 29.76 -10.97 20.78
N ALA A 289 29.64 -11.99 19.93
CA ALA A 289 30.68 -13.00 19.74
C ALA A 289 31.97 -12.39 19.18
N ALA A 290 31.88 -11.53 18.16
CA ALA A 290 33.03 -10.83 17.58
C ALA A 290 33.75 -9.97 18.63
N LYS A 291 33.00 -9.19 19.42
CA LYS A 291 33.58 -8.37 20.50
C LYS A 291 34.28 -9.24 21.56
N ARG A 292 33.67 -10.37 21.96
CA ARG A 292 34.30 -11.30 22.91
C ARG A 292 35.57 -11.93 22.33
N ALA A 293 35.57 -12.27 21.04
CA ALA A 293 36.75 -12.82 20.38
C ALA A 293 37.88 -11.79 20.27
N GLU A 294 37.56 -10.53 19.99
CA GLU A 294 38.52 -9.41 19.99
C GLU A 294 39.13 -9.20 21.38
N GLN A 295 38.30 -9.20 22.43
CA GLN A 295 38.77 -9.12 23.82
C GLN A 295 39.70 -10.29 24.18
N ALA A 296 39.29 -11.53 23.85
CA ALA A 296 40.12 -12.72 24.10
C ALA A 296 41.45 -12.68 23.33
N ARG A 297 41.49 -12.09 22.13
CA ARG A 297 42.74 -11.89 21.38
C ARG A 297 43.67 -10.93 22.10
N HIS A 298 43.17 -9.79 22.57
CA HIS A 298 43.97 -8.84 23.33
C HIS A 298 44.47 -9.41 24.66
N GLU A 299 43.65 -10.20 25.36
CA GLU A 299 44.06 -10.90 26.59
C GLU A 299 45.17 -11.93 26.30
N LEU A 300 45.07 -12.68 25.20
CA LEU A 300 46.10 -13.61 24.77
C LEU A 300 47.39 -12.89 24.39
N GLU A 301 47.32 -11.81 23.61
CA GLU A 301 48.47 -10.97 23.25
C GLU A 301 49.15 -10.39 24.50
N ALA A 302 48.38 -9.96 25.50
CA ALA A 302 48.92 -9.48 26.78
C ALA A 302 49.61 -10.62 27.55
N ALA A 303 48.98 -11.78 27.65
CA ALA A 303 49.57 -12.95 28.32
C ALA A 303 50.85 -13.45 27.62
N GLU A 304 50.91 -13.40 26.29
CA GLU A 304 52.12 -13.73 25.53
C GLU A 304 53.27 -12.75 25.78
N ARG A 305 52.96 -11.45 25.89
CA ARG A 305 53.95 -10.42 26.29
C ARG A 305 54.45 -10.67 27.70
N GLU A 306 53.56 -10.91 28.65
CA GLU A 306 53.93 -11.21 30.04
C GLU A 306 54.80 -12.46 30.15
N LYS A 307 54.48 -13.52 29.40
CA LYS A 307 55.31 -14.73 29.32
C LYS A 307 56.69 -14.43 28.74
N SER A 308 56.76 -13.63 27.68
CA SER A 308 58.03 -13.23 27.05
C SER A 308 58.89 -12.40 28.02
N ASP A 309 58.28 -11.45 28.73
CA ASP A 309 58.95 -10.63 29.74
C ASP A 309 59.40 -11.44 30.95
N ALA A 310 58.60 -12.43 31.38
CA ALA A 310 58.99 -13.37 32.43
C ALA A 310 60.17 -14.25 31.99
N ALA A 311 60.18 -14.73 30.75
CA ALA A 311 61.29 -15.51 30.19
C ALA A 311 62.58 -14.68 30.10
N LEU A 312 62.50 -13.42 29.67
CA LEU A 312 63.64 -12.49 29.65
C LEU A 312 64.17 -12.23 31.07
N ARG A 313 63.29 -11.99 32.05
CA ARG A 313 63.69 -11.82 33.46
C ARG A 313 64.35 -13.07 34.03
N ALA A 314 63.81 -14.26 33.74
CA ALA A 314 64.40 -15.52 34.18
C ALA A 314 65.79 -15.77 33.53
N ALA A 315 65.95 -15.44 32.25
CA ALA A 315 67.23 -15.53 31.56
C ALA A 315 68.28 -14.58 32.17
N SER A 316 67.88 -13.33 32.48
CA SER A 316 68.75 -12.37 33.18
C SER A 316 69.18 -12.91 34.55
N ALA A 317 68.23 -13.37 35.37
CA ALA A 317 68.52 -13.91 36.69
C ALA A 317 69.44 -15.14 36.63
N ALA A 318 69.29 -15.99 35.60
CA ALA A 318 70.17 -17.14 35.39
C ALA A 318 71.60 -16.70 35.00
N ALA A 319 71.74 -15.66 34.17
CA ALA A 319 73.04 -15.09 33.82
C ALA A 319 73.74 -14.47 35.04
N ASP A 320 73.00 -13.73 35.86
CA ASP A 320 73.50 -13.13 37.11
C ASP A 320 73.99 -14.22 38.09
N LEU A 321 73.22 -15.30 38.25
CA LEU A 321 73.62 -16.45 39.06
C LEU A 321 74.89 -17.13 38.53
N GLN A 322 75.04 -17.25 37.20
CA GLN A 322 76.27 -17.81 36.60
C GLN A 322 77.47 -16.90 36.83
N ALA A 323 77.31 -15.58 36.72
CA ALA A 323 78.36 -14.60 37.02
C ALA A 323 78.78 -14.68 38.50
N ALA A 324 77.81 -14.78 39.42
CA ALA A 324 78.07 -15.00 40.84
C ALA A 324 78.80 -16.32 41.12
N ARG A 325 78.44 -17.41 40.42
CA ARG A 325 79.17 -18.69 40.54
C ARG A 325 80.61 -18.61 40.02
N ARG A 326 80.86 -17.85 38.95
CA ARG A 326 82.22 -17.66 38.39
C ARG A 326 83.11 -16.86 39.33
N THR A 327 82.58 -15.82 39.99
CA THR A 327 83.34 -15.04 40.99
C THR A 327 83.68 -15.89 42.22
N VAL A 328 82.75 -16.74 42.69
CA VAL A 328 83.02 -17.69 43.78
C VAL A 328 84.08 -18.73 43.39
N ARG A 329 84.10 -19.23 42.14
CA ARG A 329 85.12 -20.18 41.65
C ARG A 329 86.49 -19.56 41.36
N GLY A 330 86.54 -18.27 41.03
CA GLY A 330 87.78 -17.51 40.83
C GLY A 330 88.46 -17.03 42.11
N GLY A 331 87.81 -17.18 43.26
CA GLY A 331 88.27 -16.70 44.56
C GLY A 331 89.00 -17.73 45.43
N ILE A 332 89.46 -18.87 44.89
CA ILE A 332 90.37 -19.77 45.62
C ILE A 332 91.81 -19.39 45.27
N PRO A 333 92.56 -18.70 46.14
CA PRO A 333 93.99 -18.52 45.91
C PRO A 333 94.65 -19.89 46.02
N ARG A 334 95.45 -20.27 45.02
CA ARG A 334 96.41 -21.36 45.21
C ARG A 334 97.34 -20.95 46.35
N PRO A 335 97.46 -21.71 47.44
CA PRO A 335 98.49 -21.44 48.44
C PRO A 335 99.84 -21.65 47.75
N GLY A 336 100.68 -20.62 47.80
CA GLY A 336 102.08 -20.72 47.45
C GLY A 336 102.81 -21.62 48.43
N GLY A 337 103.79 -22.38 47.91
CA GLY A 337 104.58 -23.36 48.65
C GLY A 337 104.85 -24.56 47.78
#